data_AF-A0A7X6TFF5-F1
#
_entry.id   AF-A0A7X6TFF5-F1
#
_cell.length_a   1.000
_cell.length_b   1.000
_cell.length_c   1.000
_cell.angle_alpha   90.00
_cell.angle_beta   90.00
_cell.angle_gamma   90.00
#
_symmetry.space_group_name_H-M   'P 1'
#
loop_
_entity.id
_entity.type
_entity.pdbx_description
1 polymer ?
#
loop_
_entity_poly.entity_id
_entity_poly.type
_entity_poly.pdbx_seq_one_letter_code
_entity_poly.pdbx_strand_id
1 'polypeptide(L)'
;LVKDELLKTTDSLKDLSAREFTAWLKTCELSATYYHRHYIEDAEYIPFEEDIETYLKREIDKPIIRWEYSATEGGKEILGYEILPNKYFFTYTPPPASDVLLQEFWELEKEANKILNQIKMLG
;
A
#
# COMPACT_ATOMS: atom_id res chain seq x y z
N LEU A 1 -22.27 2.68 -16.91
CA LEU A 1 -22.49 1.49 -17.78
C LEU A 1 -22.55 0.19 -16.97
N VAL A 2 -21.44 -0.41 -16.51
CA VAL A 2 -21.50 -1.67 -15.72
C VAL A 2 -22.24 -1.49 -14.38
N LYS A 3 -22.00 -0.38 -13.67
CA LYS A 3 -22.70 -0.05 -12.40
C LYS A 3 -24.22 0.10 -12.57
N ASP A 4 -24.66 0.72 -13.67
CA ASP A 4 -26.07 0.98 -13.93
C ASP A 4 -26.82 -0.29 -14.37
N GLU A 5 -26.14 -1.20 -15.06
CA GLU A 5 -26.69 -2.53 -15.33
C GLU A 5 -26.77 -3.38 -14.06
N LEU A 6 -25.72 -3.40 -13.24
CA LEU A 6 -25.74 -4.13 -11.96
C LEU A 6 -26.83 -3.62 -11.01
N LEU A 7 -27.03 -2.30 -10.95
CA LEU A 7 -28.09 -1.69 -10.12
C LEU A 7 -29.50 -2.12 -10.59
N LYS A 8 -29.74 -2.17 -11.90
CA LYS A 8 -31.02 -2.63 -12.47
C LYS A 8 -31.30 -4.09 -12.12
N THR A 9 -30.27 -4.94 -12.12
CA THR A 9 -30.41 -6.35 -11.73
C THR A 9 -30.63 -6.48 -10.21
N THR A 10 -29.97 -5.67 -9.38
CA THR A 10 -30.10 -5.75 -7.92
C THR A 10 -31.49 -5.43 -7.39
N ASP A 11 -32.25 -4.55 -8.03
CA ASP A 11 -33.63 -4.26 -7.58
C ASP A 11 -34.58 -5.42 -7.87
N SER A 12 -34.42 -6.15 -8.99
CA SER A 12 -35.17 -7.39 -9.26
C SER A 12 -34.78 -8.57 -8.36
N LEU A 13 -33.57 -8.54 -7.77
CA LEU A 13 -33.04 -9.60 -6.92
C LEU A 13 -33.56 -9.53 -5.48
N LYS A 14 -33.99 -8.34 -5.02
CA LYS A 14 -34.49 -8.11 -3.64
C LYS A 14 -35.82 -8.82 -3.34
N ASP A 15 -36.60 -9.13 -4.37
CA ASP A 15 -37.93 -9.75 -4.24
C ASP A 15 -37.93 -11.27 -4.49
N LEU A 16 -36.78 -11.88 -4.81
CA LEU A 16 -36.70 -13.33 -5.00
C LEU A 16 -36.71 -14.06 -3.66
N SER A 17 -37.53 -15.10 -3.56
CA SER A 17 -37.43 -16.00 -2.41
C SER A 17 -36.07 -16.69 -2.39
N ALA A 18 -35.58 -17.07 -1.21
CA ALA A 18 -34.26 -17.69 -1.07
C ALA A 18 -34.08 -18.95 -1.96
N ARG A 19 -35.16 -19.69 -2.24
CA ARG A 19 -35.12 -20.85 -3.15
C ARG A 19 -34.94 -20.44 -4.60
N GLU A 20 -35.62 -19.39 -5.05
CA GLU A 20 -35.53 -18.89 -6.42
C GLU A 20 -34.18 -18.21 -6.67
N PHE A 21 -33.66 -17.48 -5.69
CA PHE A 21 -32.29 -16.94 -5.74
C PHE A 21 -31.25 -18.06 -5.88
N THR A 22 -31.39 -19.15 -5.12
CA THR A 22 -30.48 -20.30 -5.21
C THR A 22 -30.58 -21.00 -6.57
N ALA A 23 -31.77 -21.09 -7.15
CA ALA A 23 -31.97 -21.65 -8.49
C ALA A 23 -31.34 -20.76 -9.56
N TRP A 24 -31.53 -19.44 -9.47
CA TRP A 24 -30.92 -18.47 -10.38
C TRP A 24 -29.38 -18.49 -10.30
N LEU A 25 -28.79 -18.51 -9.10
CA LEU A 25 -27.34 -18.60 -8.93
C LEU A 25 -26.73 -19.82 -9.62
N LYS A 26 -27.43 -20.96 -9.62
CA LYS A 26 -26.98 -22.18 -10.32
C LYS A 26 -27.00 -22.05 -11.84
N THR A 27 -27.74 -21.09 -12.38
CA THR A 27 -27.76 -20.80 -13.83
C THR A 27 -26.68 -19.81 -14.24
N CYS A 28 -26.07 -19.10 -13.29
CA CYS A 28 -24.99 -18.17 -13.58
C CYS A 28 -23.67 -18.92 -13.80
N GLU A 29 -22.96 -18.53 -14.86
CA GLU A 29 -21.61 -19.04 -15.12
C GLU A 29 -20.62 -18.30 -14.21
N LEU A 30 -20.29 -18.92 -13.08
CA LEU A 30 -19.34 -18.38 -12.09
C LEU A 30 -17.91 -18.65 -12.54
N SER A 31 -17.42 -17.85 -13.49
CA SER A 31 -16.00 -17.87 -13.87
C SER A 31 -15.27 -16.66 -13.30
N ALA A 32 -14.18 -16.89 -12.58
CA ALA A 32 -13.25 -15.84 -12.16
C ALA A 32 -11.87 -16.15 -12.75
N THR A 33 -11.30 -15.20 -13.48
CA THR A 33 -9.94 -15.33 -14.03
C THR A 33 -8.96 -14.75 -13.02
N TYR A 34 -8.08 -15.59 -12.47
CA TYR A 34 -7.08 -15.19 -11.50
C TYR A 34 -5.70 -15.12 -12.17
N TYR A 35 -5.07 -13.94 -12.14
CA TYR A 35 -3.78 -13.70 -12.79
C TYR A 35 -2.58 -13.82 -11.83
N HIS A 36 -2.79 -14.29 -10.59
CA HIS A 36 -1.72 -14.39 -9.60
C HIS A 36 -1.05 -15.77 -9.61
N ARG A 37 0.28 -15.79 -9.66
CA ARG A 37 1.12 -16.99 -9.83
C ARG A 37 1.21 -17.88 -8.58
N HIS A 38 0.86 -17.34 -7.41
CA HIS A 38 0.87 -18.04 -6.13
C HIS A 38 -0.47 -17.82 -5.41
N TYR A 39 -0.98 -18.88 -4.77
CA TYR A 39 -2.07 -18.76 -3.81
C TYR A 39 -1.51 -18.00 -2.61
N ILE A 40 -1.95 -16.75 -2.41
CA ILE A 40 -1.60 -15.98 -1.23
C ILE A 40 -2.67 -16.30 -0.20
N GLU A 41 -2.27 -17.00 0.86
CA GLU A 41 -3.08 -17.06 2.08
C GLU A 41 -2.81 -15.76 2.84
N ASP A 42 -3.74 -14.81 2.75
CA ASP A 42 -3.70 -13.58 3.54
C ASP A 42 -4.16 -13.89 4.97
N ALA A 43 -3.21 -14.30 5.82
CA ALA A 43 -3.41 -14.37 7.25
C ALA A 43 -2.94 -13.05 7.89
N GLU A 44 -3.89 -12.18 8.26
CA GLU A 44 -3.59 -10.96 9.00
C GLU A 44 -3.47 -11.23 10.50
N TYR A 45 -2.44 -10.64 11.11
CA TYR A 45 -2.24 -10.68 12.56
C TYR A 45 -3.09 -9.60 13.22
N ILE A 46 -4.07 -10.02 14.03
CA ILE A 46 -4.85 -9.13 14.90
C ILE A 46 -4.18 -9.09 16.28
N PRO A 47 -3.85 -7.91 16.82
CA PRO A 47 -3.32 -7.80 18.18
C PRO A 47 -4.25 -8.45 19.20
N PHE A 48 -3.70 -9.24 20.12
CA PHE A 48 -4.49 -10.02 21.09
C PHE A 48 -5.41 -9.17 21.99
N GLU A 49 -4.99 -7.93 22.28
CA GLU A 49 -5.75 -7.02 23.15
C GLU A 49 -6.90 -6.30 22.44
N GLU A 50 -7.04 -6.48 21.13
CA GLU A 50 -8.04 -5.79 20.31
C GLU A 50 -9.24 -6.68 20.00
N ASP A 51 -10.44 -6.11 20.07
CA ASP A 51 -11.67 -6.77 19.67
C ASP A 51 -11.71 -6.97 18.14
N ILE A 52 -12.06 -8.19 17.71
CA ILE A 52 -12.01 -8.61 16.31
C ILE A 52 -12.95 -7.76 15.44
N GLU A 53 -14.19 -7.51 15.90
CA GLU A 53 -15.16 -6.73 15.12
C GLU A 53 -14.70 -5.28 14.94
N THR A 54 -14.11 -4.71 15.99
CA THR A 54 -13.55 -3.36 15.98
C THR A 54 -12.37 -3.24 15.01
N TYR A 55 -11.45 -4.23 15.01
CA TYR A 55 -10.34 -4.30 14.08
C TYR A 55 -10.81 -4.36 12.63
N LEU A 56 -11.72 -5.29 12.32
CA LEU A 56 -12.24 -5.49 10.96
C LEU A 56 -12.95 -4.23 10.45
N LYS A 57 -13.75 -3.58 11.29
CA LYS A 57 -14.43 -2.33 10.91
C LYS A 57 -13.43 -1.20 10.64
N ARG A 58 -12.33 -1.12 11.38
CA ARG A 58 -11.30 -0.11 11.12
C ARG A 58 -10.55 -0.37 9.82
N GLU A 59 -10.14 -1.61 9.59
CA GLU A 59 -9.23 -1.95 8.48
C GLU A 59 -9.96 -2.23 7.17
N ILE A 60 -11.10 -2.94 7.21
CA ILE A 60 -11.83 -3.42 6.03
C ILE A 60 -12.93 -2.46 5.59
N ASP A 61 -13.70 -1.88 6.52
CA ASP A 61 -14.78 -0.93 6.17
C ASP A 61 -14.25 0.45 5.73
N LYS A 62 -12.94 0.59 5.49
CA LYS A 62 -12.37 1.78 4.87
C LYS A 62 -13.09 2.00 3.52
N PRO A 63 -13.49 3.25 3.22
CA PRO A 63 -14.17 3.54 1.96
C PRO A 63 -13.29 3.09 0.81
N ILE A 64 -13.80 2.20 -0.04
CA ILE A 64 -13.11 1.76 -1.23
C ILE A 64 -12.90 2.99 -2.11
N ILE A 65 -11.67 3.49 -2.15
CA ILE A 65 -11.27 4.58 -3.03
C ILE A 65 -11.30 4.01 -4.44
N ARG A 66 -12.41 4.24 -5.15
CA ARG A 66 -12.51 3.96 -6.57
C ARG A 66 -11.71 5.03 -7.30
N TRP A 67 -10.43 4.75 -7.50
CA TRP A 67 -9.63 5.54 -8.43
C TRP A 67 -10.25 5.38 -9.82
N GLU A 68 -10.56 6.48 -10.50
CA GLU A 68 -10.87 6.45 -11.93
C GLU A 68 -9.59 6.01 -12.64
N TYR A 69 -9.48 4.69 -12.86
CA TYR A 69 -8.31 4.05 -13.45
C TYR A 69 -8.05 4.55 -14.87
N SER A 70 -9.05 5.18 -15.49
CA SER A 70 -9.03 5.78 -16.82
C SER A 70 -8.78 7.29 -16.75
N ALA A 71 -7.61 7.71 -16.28
CA ALA A 71 -7.15 9.05 -16.63
C ALA A 71 -7.07 9.12 -18.16
N THR A 72 -7.82 10.04 -18.77
CA THR A 72 -7.79 10.24 -20.22
C THR A 72 -6.78 11.33 -20.54
N GLU A 73 -5.57 10.95 -20.97
CA GLU A 73 -4.61 11.92 -21.49
C GLU A 73 -4.76 11.97 -23.01
N GLY A 74 -5.17 13.13 -23.55
CA GLY A 74 -5.34 13.30 -25.00
C GLY A 74 -6.36 12.34 -25.65
N GLY A 75 -7.36 11.86 -24.91
CA GLY A 75 -8.40 10.97 -25.43
C GLY A 75 -8.04 9.47 -25.44
N LYS A 76 -6.91 9.08 -24.87
CA LYS A 76 -6.56 7.66 -24.64
C LYS A 76 -6.76 7.28 -23.17
N GLU A 77 -7.37 6.12 -22.95
CA GLU A 77 -7.54 5.50 -21.64
C GLU A 77 -6.18 4.95 -21.17
N ILE A 78 -5.62 5.51 -20.09
CA ILE A 78 -4.34 5.06 -19.55
C ILE A 78 -4.61 4.04 -18.44
N LEU A 79 -4.29 2.77 -18.69
CA LEU A 79 -4.38 1.70 -17.69
C LEU A 79 -3.14 1.76 -16.77
N GLY A 80 -3.29 2.40 -15.61
CA GLY A 80 -2.30 2.41 -14.55
C GLY A 80 -1.39 3.64 -14.61
N TYR A 81 -1.06 4.19 -13.44
CA TYR A 81 -0.15 5.33 -13.34
C TYR A 81 1.19 4.84 -12.79
N GLU A 82 2.28 5.15 -13.47
CA GLU A 82 3.61 5.01 -12.87
C GLU A 82 3.76 6.07 -11.78
N ILE A 83 3.68 5.65 -10.52
CA ILE A 83 3.99 6.54 -9.41
C ILE A 83 5.50 6.73 -9.41
N LEU A 84 5.95 7.89 -9.89
CA LEU A 84 7.36 8.28 -9.82
C LEU A 84 7.74 8.44 -8.35
N PRO A 85 8.51 7.51 -7.74
CA PRO A 85 8.74 7.58 -6.30
C PRO A 85 9.53 8.83 -5.93
N ASN A 86 10.42 9.27 -6.83
CA ASN A 86 11.18 10.51 -6.68
C ASN A 86 10.32 11.78 -6.67
N LYS A 87 9.08 11.74 -7.18
CA LYS A 87 8.20 12.90 -7.18
C LYS A 87 7.44 13.04 -5.86
N TYR A 88 7.04 11.92 -5.27
CA TYR A 88 6.12 11.92 -4.12
C TYR A 88 6.78 11.51 -2.80
N PHE A 89 7.87 10.75 -2.84
CA PHE A 89 8.55 10.24 -1.65
C PHE A 89 9.95 10.83 -1.45
N PHE A 90 10.54 11.47 -2.46
CA PHE A 90 11.83 12.12 -2.28
C PHE A 90 11.65 13.46 -1.57
N THR A 91 12.12 13.51 -0.33
CA THR A 91 12.30 14.77 0.40
C THR A 91 13.75 15.20 0.23
N TYR A 92 13.99 16.30 -0.48
CA TYR A 92 15.33 16.84 -0.62
C TYR A 92 15.88 17.21 0.77
N THR A 93 16.99 16.58 1.14
CA THR A 93 17.76 16.96 2.32
C THR A 93 19.01 17.70 1.83
N PRO A 94 19.14 19.00 2.12
CA PRO A 94 20.35 19.73 1.75
C PRO A 94 21.57 19.11 2.45
N PRO A 95 22.74 19.08 1.79
CA PRO A 95 23.96 18.66 2.46
C PRO A 95 24.26 19.60 3.65
N PRO A 96 24.90 19.09 4.72
CA PRO A 96 25.36 19.94 5.80
C PRO A 96 26.28 21.05 5.28
N ALA A 97 26.28 22.21 5.93
CA ALA A 97 27.18 23.30 5.59
C ALA A 97 28.64 22.86 5.74
N SER A 98 29.53 23.38 4.87
CA SER A 98 30.95 23.01 4.88
C SER A 98 31.63 23.25 6.23
N ASP A 99 31.23 24.30 6.96
CA ASP A 99 31.77 24.61 8.28
C ASP A 99 31.44 23.52 9.32
N VAL A 100 30.23 22.94 9.23
CA VAL A 100 29.81 21.83 10.10
C VAL A 100 30.62 20.58 9.80
N LEU A 101 30.80 20.25 8.52
CA LEU A 101 31.61 19.11 8.08
C LEU A 101 33.08 19.26 8.49
N LEU A 102 33.62 20.48 8.42
CA LEU A 102 34.97 20.79 8.87
C LEU A 102 35.11 20.60 10.38
N GLN A 103 34.12 21.03 11.17
CA GLN A 103 34.14 20.81 12.61
C GLN A 103 34.12 19.33 12.97
N GLU A 104 33.22 18.55 12.37
CA GLU A 104 33.14 17.09 12.54
C GLU A 104 34.47 16.41 12.18
N PHE A 105 35.11 16.86 11.09
CA PHE A 105 36.42 16.36 10.68
C PHE A 105 37.50 16.57 11.76
N TRP A 106 37.59 17.78 12.33
CA TRP A 106 38.56 18.07 13.38
C TRP A 106 38.29 17.33 14.68
N GLU A 107 37.03 17.07 15.01
CA GLU A 107 36.65 16.24 16.16
C GLU A 107 37.10 14.79 15.97
N LEU A 108 36.83 14.21 14.80
CA LEU A 108 37.31 12.87 14.43
C LEU A 108 38.85 12.79 14.45
N GLU A 109 39.55 13.82 14.00
CA GLU A 109 41.01 13.86 14.03
C GLU A 109 41.55 13.86 15.48
N LYS A 110 40.90 14.57 16.40
CA LYS A 110 41.26 14.55 17.83
C LYS A 110 41.06 13.17 18.44
N GLU A 111 39.95 12.51 18.13
CA GLU A 111 39.68 11.15 18.61
C GLU A 111 40.71 10.14 18.08
N ALA A 112 41.01 10.21 16.78
CA ALA A 112 42.04 9.37 16.17
C ALA A 112 43.41 9.56 16.84
N ASN A 113 43.81 10.81 17.07
CA ASN A 113 45.06 11.12 17.77
C ASN A 113 45.09 10.60 19.21
N LYS A 114 43.97 10.66 19.93
CA LYS A 114 43.87 10.10 21.28
C LYS A 114 44.11 8.59 21.28
N ILE A 115 43.48 7.86 20.34
CA ILE A 115 43.67 6.41 20.19
C ILE A 115 45.12 6.09 19.84
N LEU A 116 45.72 6.81 18.89
CA LEU A 116 47.12 6.61 18.51
C LEU A 116 48.08 6.83 19.68
N ASN A 117 47.85 7.86 20.50
CA ASN A 117 48.66 8.11 21.68
C ASN A 117 48.49 7.03 22.76
N GLN A 118 47.28 6.51 22.96
CA GLN A 118 47.05 5.39 23.87
C GLN A 118 47.81 4.15 23.43
N ILE A 119 47.79 3.81 22.13
CA ILE A 119 48.56 2.68 21.58
C ILE A 119 50.06 2.91 21.80
N LYS A 120 50.56 4.12 21.54
CA LYS A 120 51.97 4.48 21.76
C LYS A 120 52.44 4.37 23.21
N MET A 121 51.55 4.58 24.19
CA MET A 121 51.90 4.47 25.61
C MET A 121 51.82 3.03 26.15
N LEU A 122 51.22 2.12 25.38
CA LEU A 122 51.03 0.71 25.75
C LEU A 122 52.08 -0.23 25.14
N GLY A 123 52.90 0.24 24.19
CA GLY A 123 54.01 -0.49 23.58
C GLY A 123 55.36 0.06 23.98
#